data_AF-A0A5C0VP58-F1
#
_entry.id   AF-A0A5C0VP58-F1
#
_cell.length_a   1.000
_cell.length_b   1.000
_cell.length_c   1.000
_cell.angle_alpha   90.00
_cell.angle_beta   90.00
_cell.angle_gamma   90.00
#
_symmetry.space_group_name_H-M   'P 1'
#
loop_
_entity.id
_entity.type
_entity.pdbx_description
1 polymer ?
#
loop_
_entity_poly.entity_id
_entity_poly.type
_entity_poly.pdbx_seq_one_letter_code
_entity_poly.pdbx_strand_id
1 'polypeptide(L)'
;MAKASIYSLLKEHALEATCFLLIFGLFFSRAVLSISLVLMLLIAIFNFYQHQKPNPIKLKHYFFIGLYILICLSFWNTSDKALWLDILFKNSFLWLLPLVFTFAKTPQEATIRRLVLFFGLCGVLCISVDLGWVLSHQPLYKEIIARGGNIRSVLGPYHTELSLLYSIAFIALWISLLNPSKLYKKWLMIACLCLLAIGLIVVAQRFTISCLLMIALILVCRQAIKTKNHRYIGYFLILFLALIVIYQKVPAIKQKVIFTKNDIDNIIENKNPNYYSISQRWAANKCALEIVKKMFLLVLLLQI
;
A
#
# COMPACT_ATOMS: atom_id res chain seq x y z
N MET A 1 -17.05 38.60 19.25
CA MET A 1 -16.67 37.35 18.55
C MET A 1 -17.69 37.09 17.46
N ALA A 2 -17.36 37.37 16.19
CA ALA A 2 -18.28 37.15 15.08
C ALA A 2 -18.55 35.64 14.92
N LYS A 3 -19.81 35.23 14.88
CA LYS A 3 -20.21 33.86 14.52
C LYS A 3 -19.73 33.62 13.08
N ALA A 4 -18.63 32.91 12.92
CA ALA A 4 -18.23 32.39 11.62
C ALA A 4 -19.43 31.57 11.10
N SER A 5 -19.97 31.98 9.95
CA SER A 5 -21.05 31.27 9.29
C SER A 5 -20.61 29.82 9.07
N ILE A 6 -21.49 28.85 9.29
CA ILE A 6 -21.21 27.42 9.06
C ILE A 6 -20.62 27.21 7.65
N TYR A 7 -21.04 28.03 6.68
CA TYR A 7 -20.52 28.05 5.31
C TYR A 7 -19.05 28.43 5.20
N SER A 8 -18.55 29.39 5.99
CA SER A 8 -17.13 29.78 5.96
C SER A 8 -16.24 28.69 6.57
N LEU A 9 -16.72 28.06 7.65
CA LEU A 9 -16.05 26.90 8.27
C LEU A 9 -16.03 25.69 7.34
N LEU A 10 -17.15 25.40 6.65
CA LEU A 10 -17.21 24.31 5.67
C LEU A 10 -16.23 24.56 4.53
N LYS A 11 -16.17 25.79 4.01
CA LYS A 11 -15.27 26.15 2.91
C LYS A 11 -13.80 25.98 3.30
N GLU A 12 -13.43 26.31 4.53
CA GLU A 12 -12.04 26.25 5.00
C GLU A 12 -11.58 24.82 5.31
N HIS A 13 -12.48 23.94 5.77
CA HIS A 13 -12.16 22.55 6.13
C HIS A 13 -12.65 21.49 5.12
N ALA A 14 -13.29 21.88 4.02
CA ALA A 14 -13.84 20.93 3.04
C ALA A 14 -12.77 19.97 2.47
N LEU A 15 -11.57 20.48 2.16
CA LEU A 15 -10.47 19.66 1.66
C LEU A 15 -9.97 18.67 2.72
N GLU A 16 -9.91 19.09 3.98
CA GLU A 16 -9.50 18.23 5.08
C GLU A 16 -10.55 17.11 5.31
N ALA A 17 -11.83 17.45 5.34
CA ALA A 17 -12.92 16.49 5.49
C ALA A 17 -12.97 15.45 4.35
N THR A 18 -12.72 15.89 3.12
CA THR A 18 -12.67 14.97 1.98
C THR A 18 -11.42 14.10 1.99
N CYS A 19 -10.28 14.58 2.49
CA CYS A 19 -9.12 13.72 2.78
C CYS A 19 -9.45 12.65 3.84
N PHE A 20 -10.16 13.00 4.92
CA PHE A 20 -10.61 12.03 5.92
C PHE A 20 -11.55 10.97 5.32
N LEU A 21 -12.52 11.39 4.50
CA LEU A 21 -13.40 10.49 3.76
C LEU A 21 -12.62 9.58 2.80
N LEU A 22 -11.60 10.10 2.13
CA LEU A 22 -10.73 9.32 1.25
C LEU A 22 -9.98 8.24 2.01
N ILE A 23 -9.37 8.58 3.14
CA ILE A 23 -8.70 7.61 4.01
C ILE A 23 -9.69 6.55 4.49
N PHE A 24 -10.88 6.97 4.92
CA PHE A 24 -11.92 6.03 5.33
C PHE A 24 -12.34 5.10 4.15
N GLY A 25 -12.54 5.65 2.96
CA GLY A 25 -12.87 4.90 1.75
C GLY A 25 -11.80 3.87 1.38
N LEU A 26 -10.52 4.21 1.53
CA LEU A 26 -9.41 3.27 1.28
C LEU A 26 -9.49 1.99 2.11
N PHE A 27 -9.93 2.09 3.36
CA PHE A 27 -10.01 0.94 4.28
C PHE A 27 -11.37 0.25 4.28
N PHE A 28 -12.47 0.96 4.08
CA PHE A 28 -13.80 0.41 4.36
C PHE A 28 -14.69 0.28 3.12
N SER A 29 -14.56 1.15 2.11
CA SER A 29 -15.49 1.16 0.98
C SER A 29 -14.94 1.84 -0.27
N ARG A 30 -14.88 1.08 -1.38
CA ARG A 30 -14.53 1.61 -2.71
C ARG A 30 -15.52 2.66 -3.22
N ALA A 31 -16.79 2.58 -2.82
CA ALA A 31 -17.78 3.60 -3.18
C ALA A 31 -17.47 4.94 -2.50
N VAL A 32 -17.17 4.91 -1.19
CA VAL A 32 -16.77 6.11 -0.45
C VAL A 32 -15.47 6.68 -0.99
N LEU A 33 -14.51 5.82 -1.36
CA LEU A 33 -13.27 6.24 -2.02
C LEU A 33 -13.55 7.03 -3.31
N SER A 34 -14.40 6.50 -4.20
CA SER A 34 -14.76 7.16 -5.45
C SER A 34 -15.47 8.50 -5.20
N ILE A 35 -16.46 8.52 -4.31
CA ILE A 35 -17.19 9.75 -3.94
C ILE A 35 -16.23 10.81 -3.38
N SER A 36 -15.32 10.41 -2.49
CA SER A 36 -14.35 11.33 -1.89
C SER A 36 -13.42 11.95 -2.93
N LEU A 37 -12.97 11.19 -3.93
CA LEU A 37 -12.11 11.68 -5.02
C LEU A 37 -12.85 12.69 -5.90
N VAL A 38 -14.11 12.40 -6.25
CA VAL A 38 -14.94 13.32 -7.04
C VAL A 38 -15.16 14.62 -6.26
N LEU A 39 -15.49 14.55 -4.98
CA LEU A 39 -15.65 15.73 -4.12
C LEU A 39 -14.35 16.52 -4.01
N MET A 40 -13.21 15.85 -3.82
CA MET A 40 -11.88 16.48 -3.79
C MET A 40 -11.57 17.21 -5.09
N LEU A 41 -11.88 16.59 -6.24
CA LEU A 41 -11.68 17.19 -7.55
C LEU A 41 -12.55 18.43 -7.75
N LEU A 42 -13.84 18.37 -7.38
CA LEU A 42 -14.74 19.52 -7.45
C LEU A 42 -14.25 20.68 -6.58
N ILE A 43 -13.80 20.40 -5.35
CA ILE A 43 -13.22 21.42 -4.45
C ILE A 43 -11.93 22.02 -5.05
N ALA A 44 -11.08 21.18 -5.65
CA ALA A 44 -9.84 21.64 -6.25
C ALA A 44 -10.09 22.54 -7.47
N ILE A 45 -11.03 22.17 -8.35
CA ILE A 45 -11.47 22.98 -9.49
C ILE A 45 -12.06 24.30 -8.99
N PHE A 46 -12.96 24.27 -8.01
CA PHE A 46 -13.56 25.48 -7.45
C PHE A 46 -12.53 26.43 -6.84
N ASN A 47 -11.54 25.90 -6.11
CA ASN A 47 -10.44 26.69 -5.56
C ASN A 47 -9.56 27.30 -6.65
N PHE A 48 -9.27 26.54 -7.71
CA PHE A 48 -8.51 27.02 -8.86
C PHE A 48 -9.20 28.20 -9.55
N TYR A 49 -10.51 28.11 -9.82
CA TYR A 49 -11.28 29.21 -10.41
C TYR A 49 -11.31 30.46 -9.51
N GLN A 50 -11.32 30.31 -8.19
CA GLN A 50 -11.35 31.45 -7.27
C GLN A 50 -9.99 32.15 -7.10
N HIS A 51 -8.88 31.41 -7.08
CA HIS A 51 -7.58 31.98 -6.77
C HIS A 51 -6.68 32.21 -8.01
N GLN A 52 -7.03 31.59 -9.15
CA GLN A 52 -6.38 31.70 -10.47
C GLN A 52 -4.84 31.57 -10.52
N LYS A 53 -4.20 31.14 -9.43
CA LYS A 53 -2.76 30.92 -9.35
C LYS A 53 -2.50 29.46 -9.07
N PRO A 54 -2.12 28.65 -10.08
CA PRO A 54 -1.68 27.29 -9.83
C PRO A 54 -0.44 27.32 -8.94
N ASN A 55 -0.30 26.29 -8.09
CA ASN A 55 0.96 26.09 -7.37
C ASN A 55 2.10 25.89 -8.37
N PRO A 56 3.31 26.41 -8.10
CA PRO A 56 4.44 26.25 -9.00
C PRO A 56 4.74 24.77 -9.24
N ILE A 57 4.90 24.41 -10.51
CA ILE A 57 5.17 23.04 -10.95
C ILE A 57 6.57 22.64 -10.47
N LYS A 58 6.62 21.81 -9.41
CA LYS A 58 7.87 21.20 -8.91
C LYS A 58 8.26 19.96 -9.73
N LEU A 59 9.53 19.54 -9.67
CA LEU A 59 10.07 18.34 -10.34
C LEU A 59 9.16 17.10 -10.21
N LYS A 60 8.60 16.87 -9.02
CA LYS A 60 7.68 15.75 -8.75
C LYS A 60 6.43 15.73 -9.64
N HIS A 61 5.97 16.87 -10.15
CA HIS A 61 4.79 16.95 -11.02
C HIS A 61 5.11 16.49 -12.45
N TYR A 62 6.36 16.64 -12.92
CA TYR A 62 6.78 16.15 -14.24
C TYR A 62 6.68 14.63 -14.35
N PHE A 63 6.96 13.90 -13.25
CA PHE A 63 6.74 12.46 -13.19
C PHE A 63 5.26 12.11 -13.44
N PHE A 64 4.34 12.81 -12.80
CA PHE A 64 2.91 12.60 -13.00
C PHE A 64 2.45 13.00 -14.41
N ILE A 65 2.95 14.11 -14.94
CA ILE A 65 2.68 14.53 -16.33
C ILE A 65 3.14 13.44 -17.32
N GLY A 66 4.33 12.88 -17.14
CA GLY A 66 4.80 11.76 -17.95
C GLY A 66 3.89 10.53 -17.85
N LEU A 67 3.40 10.22 -16.64
CA LEU A 67 2.45 9.14 -16.41
C LEU A 67 1.12 9.40 -17.14
N TYR A 68 0.61 10.64 -17.12
CA TYR A 68 -0.58 11.03 -17.89
C TYR A 68 -0.40 10.86 -19.39
N ILE A 69 0.73 11.28 -19.93
CA ILE A 69 1.05 11.11 -21.35
C ILE A 69 1.10 9.61 -21.70
N LEU A 70 1.72 8.78 -20.87
CA LEU A 70 1.77 7.32 -21.06
C LEU A 70 0.37 6.70 -21.03
N ILE A 71 -0.51 7.14 -20.11
CA ILE A 71 -1.92 6.69 -20.08
C ILE A 71 -2.59 7.05 -21.41
N CYS A 72 -2.47 8.29 -21.87
CA CYS A 72 -3.05 8.71 -23.15
C CYS A 72 -2.51 7.87 -24.31
N LEU A 73 -1.20 7.66 -24.41
CA LEU A 73 -0.59 6.84 -25.45
C LEU A 73 -1.03 5.38 -25.39
N SER A 74 -1.27 4.84 -24.18
CA SER A 74 -1.73 3.47 -24.01
C SER A 74 -3.11 3.21 -24.62
N PHE A 75 -3.94 4.25 -24.78
CA PHE A 75 -5.24 4.14 -25.44
C PHE A 75 -5.11 3.72 -26.91
N TRP A 76 -4.15 4.30 -27.64
CA TRP A 76 -3.90 3.95 -29.04
C TRP A 76 -3.30 2.55 -29.22
N ASN A 77 -2.57 2.06 -28.21
CA ASN A 77 -1.91 0.76 -28.27
C ASN A 77 -2.82 -0.40 -27.83
N THR A 78 -4.02 -0.13 -27.32
CA THR A 78 -4.89 -1.17 -26.76
C THR A 78 -6.00 -1.57 -27.73
N SER A 79 -6.07 -2.87 -28.06
CA SER A 79 -7.11 -3.43 -28.93
C SER A 79 -8.48 -3.50 -28.25
N ASP A 80 -8.51 -3.76 -26.94
CA ASP A 80 -9.73 -3.83 -26.12
C ASP A 80 -9.92 -2.56 -25.29
N LYS A 81 -10.68 -1.62 -25.85
CA LYS A 81 -10.96 -0.32 -25.22
C LYS A 81 -11.82 -0.45 -23.96
N ALA A 82 -12.67 -1.47 -23.85
CA ALA A 82 -13.54 -1.67 -22.70
C ALA A 82 -12.71 -2.11 -21.49
N LEU A 83 -11.81 -3.07 -21.68
CA LEU A 83 -10.87 -3.50 -20.65
C LEU A 83 -9.92 -2.37 -20.24
N TRP A 84 -9.44 -1.58 -21.20
CA TRP A 84 -8.61 -0.42 -20.90
C TRP A 84 -9.32 0.60 -19.99
N LEU A 85 -10.58 0.95 -20.32
CA LEU A 85 -11.39 1.84 -19.49
C LEU A 85 -11.62 1.28 -18.10
N ASP A 86 -11.96 0.00 -17.97
CA ASP A 86 -12.18 -0.65 -16.67
C ASP A 86 -10.90 -0.60 -15.80
N ILE A 87 -9.73 -0.86 -16.38
CA ILE A 87 -8.44 -0.73 -15.67
C ILE A 87 -8.17 0.73 -15.28
N LEU A 88 -8.45 1.69 -16.16
CA LEU A 88 -8.25 3.10 -15.89
C LEU A 88 -9.14 3.59 -14.75
N PHE A 89 -10.42 3.18 -14.75
CA PHE A 89 -11.38 3.51 -13.70
C PHE A 89 -11.01 2.89 -12.36
N LYS A 90 -10.58 1.62 -12.35
CA LYS A 90 -10.12 0.94 -11.12
C LYS A 90 -8.92 1.64 -10.48
N ASN A 91 -8.05 2.24 -11.29
CA ASN A 91 -6.85 2.95 -10.83
C ASN A 91 -7.01 4.48 -10.81
N SER A 92 -8.25 4.98 -10.90
CA SER A 92 -8.58 6.41 -10.98
C SER A 92 -7.96 7.26 -9.86
N PHE A 93 -7.92 6.71 -8.65
CA PHE A 93 -7.35 7.38 -7.49
C PHE A 93 -5.85 7.72 -7.65
N LEU A 94 -5.07 6.89 -8.36
CA LEU A 94 -3.62 7.09 -8.48
C LEU A 94 -3.27 8.32 -9.31
N TRP A 95 -4.07 8.62 -10.34
CA TRP A 95 -3.84 9.77 -11.19
C TRP A 95 -4.60 11.00 -10.70
N LEU A 96 -5.86 10.88 -10.30
CA LEU A 96 -6.65 12.02 -9.81
C LEU A 96 -6.04 12.70 -8.56
N LEU A 97 -5.48 11.92 -7.63
CA LEU A 97 -5.00 12.46 -6.36
C LEU A 97 -3.85 13.49 -6.52
N PRO A 98 -2.78 13.23 -7.31
CA PRO A 98 -1.79 14.25 -7.67
C PRO A 98 -2.39 15.53 -8.25
N LEU A 99 -3.41 15.40 -9.10
CA LEU A 99 -4.06 16.53 -9.77
C LEU A 99 -4.82 17.40 -8.76
N VAL A 100 -5.59 16.78 -7.86
CA VAL A 100 -6.27 17.47 -6.76
C VAL A 100 -5.26 18.30 -5.95
N PHE A 101 -4.13 17.72 -5.52
CA PHE A 101 -3.16 18.43 -4.69
C PHE A 101 -2.33 19.47 -5.45
N THR A 102 -2.35 19.43 -6.79
CA THR A 102 -1.75 20.49 -7.62
C THR A 102 -2.61 21.75 -7.60
N PHE A 103 -3.94 21.58 -7.66
CA PHE A 103 -4.92 22.65 -7.73
C PHE A 103 -5.45 23.10 -6.36
N ALA A 104 -5.42 22.23 -5.35
CA ALA A 104 -5.86 22.54 -4.00
C ALA A 104 -4.81 23.30 -3.18
N LYS A 105 -5.26 24.02 -2.17
CA LYS A 105 -4.38 24.70 -1.19
C LYS A 105 -3.56 23.65 -0.43
N THR A 106 -2.27 23.90 -0.24
CA THR A 106 -1.41 22.99 0.52
C THR A 106 -1.87 22.91 1.98
N PRO A 107 -2.17 21.71 2.51
CA PRO A 107 -2.61 21.56 3.89
C PRO A 107 -1.51 21.97 4.87
N GLN A 108 -1.90 22.54 6.00
CA GLN A 108 -0.99 22.87 7.09
C GLN A 108 -0.38 21.61 7.71
N GLU A 109 0.81 21.72 8.29
CA GLU A 109 1.52 20.60 8.91
C GLU A 109 0.69 19.90 10.01
N ALA A 110 -0.06 20.67 10.81
CA ALA A 110 -0.97 20.14 11.82
C ALA A 110 -2.07 19.25 11.22
N THR A 111 -2.63 19.63 10.06
CA THR A 111 -3.63 18.84 9.33
C THR A 111 -3.02 17.54 8.79
N ILE A 112 -1.82 17.62 8.20
CA ILE A 112 -1.11 16.43 7.72
C ILE A 112 -0.89 15.45 8.88
N ARG A 113 -0.46 15.94 10.04
CA ARG A 113 -0.25 15.10 11.22
C ARG A 113 -1.54 14.43 11.70
N ARG A 114 -2.69 15.12 11.66
CA ARG A 114 -4.00 14.53 11.97
C ARG A 114 -4.39 13.45 10.96
N LEU A 115 -4.19 13.69 9.67
CA LEU A 115 -4.48 12.72 8.61
C LEU A 115 -3.61 11.46 8.73
N VAL A 116 -2.32 11.62 9.02
CA VAL A 116 -1.39 10.49 9.24
C VAL A 116 -1.83 9.65 10.45
N LEU A 117 -2.19 10.30 11.55
CA LEU A 117 -2.69 9.60 12.74
C LEU A 117 -4.01 8.86 12.43
N PHE A 118 -4.94 9.51 11.75
CA PHE A 118 -6.22 8.91 11.36
C PHE A 118 -6.05 7.73 10.42
N PHE A 119 -5.15 7.84 9.43
CA PHE A 119 -4.79 6.72 8.56
C PHE A 119 -4.29 5.51 9.36
N GLY A 120 -3.41 5.77 10.33
CA GLY A 120 -2.96 4.79 11.29
C GLY A 120 -4.10 4.08 12.03
N LEU A 121 -5.01 4.87 12.61
CA LEU A 121 -6.15 4.36 13.38
C LEU A 121 -7.15 3.57 12.51
N CYS A 122 -7.42 4.00 11.27
CA CYS A 122 -8.24 3.23 10.33
C CYS A 122 -7.60 1.86 10.03
N GLY A 123 -6.28 1.82 9.85
CA GLY A 123 -5.54 0.56 9.69
C GLY A 123 -5.69 -0.36 10.91
N VAL A 124 -5.58 0.19 12.12
CA VAL A 124 -5.78 -0.57 13.38
C VAL A 124 -7.21 -1.11 13.47
N LEU A 125 -8.22 -0.30 13.17
CA LEU A 125 -9.62 -0.73 13.22
C LEU A 125 -9.88 -1.87 12.23
N CYS A 126 -9.46 -1.69 10.98
CA CYS A 126 -9.65 -2.68 9.92
C CYS A 126 -8.95 -4.01 10.27
N ILE A 127 -7.69 -3.97 10.71
CA ILE A 127 -6.96 -5.18 11.06
C ILE A 127 -7.50 -5.89 12.31
N SER A 128 -8.09 -5.12 13.24
CA SER A 128 -8.72 -5.67 14.44
C SER A 128 -9.96 -6.49 14.09
N VAL A 129 -10.75 -6.01 13.12
CA VAL A 129 -11.93 -6.74 12.62
C VAL A 129 -11.50 -8.02 11.91
N ASP A 130 -10.48 -7.95 11.06
CA ASP A 130 -9.95 -9.14 10.38
C ASP A 130 -9.37 -10.16 11.36
N LEU A 131 -8.62 -9.70 12.37
CA LEU A 131 -8.13 -10.55 13.45
C LEU A 131 -9.28 -11.19 14.22
N GLY A 132 -10.32 -10.43 14.57
CA GLY A 132 -11.52 -10.95 15.23
C GLY A 132 -12.21 -12.03 14.39
N TRP A 133 -12.27 -11.84 13.08
CA TRP A 133 -12.82 -12.84 12.16
C TRP A 133 -11.98 -14.11 12.08
N VAL A 134 -10.65 -13.97 11.99
CA VAL A 134 -9.71 -15.10 12.02
C VAL A 134 -9.84 -15.89 13.33
N LEU A 135 -9.93 -15.19 14.45
CA LEU A 135 -10.11 -15.82 15.77
C LEU A 135 -11.45 -16.56 15.87
N SER A 136 -12.51 -16.04 15.24
CA SER A 136 -13.84 -16.66 15.24
C SER A 136 -13.97 -17.84 14.26
N HIS A 137 -13.19 -17.87 13.17
CA HIS A 137 -13.29 -18.86 12.08
C HIS A 137 -11.99 -19.66 11.89
N GLN A 138 -11.37 -20.08 13.01
CA GLN A 138 -10.12 -20.86 13.01
C GLN A 138 -10.08 -22.08 12.06
N PRO A 139 -11.11 -22.96 11.97
CA PRO A 139 -11.04 -24.11 11.07
C PRO A 139 -10.96 -23.71 9.60
N LEU A 140 -11.81 -22.75 9.18
CA LEU A 140 -11.81 -22.21 7.82
C LEU A 140 -10.48 -21.52 7.51
N TYR A 141 -9.92 -20.77 8.47
CA TYR A 141 -8.61 -20.13 8.34
C TYR A 141 -7.50 -21.14 8.07
N LYS A 142 -7.46 -22.25 8.82
CA LYS A 142 -6.47 -23.32 8.62
C LYS A 142 -6.61 -23.98 7.24
N GLU A 143 -7.84 -24.18 6.78
CA GLU A 143 -8.09 -24.75 5.45
C GLU A 143 -7.64 -23.82 4.32
N ILE A 144 -7.97 -22.53 4.42
CA ILE A 144 -7.54 -21.52 3.44
C ILE A 144 -6.01 -21.47 3.38
N ILE A 145 -5.34 -21.48 4.55
CA ILE A 145 -3.88 -21.54 4.62
C ILE A 145 -3.37 -22.80 3.94
N ALA A 146 -3.88 -23.98 4.31
CA ALA A 146 -3.43 -25.27 3.77
C ALA A 146 -3.50 -25.33 2.23
N ARG A 147 -4.46 -24.63 1.63
CA ARG A 147 -4.61 -24.52 0.17
C ARG A 147 -3.76 -23.42 -0.46
N GLY A 148 -2.91 -22.73 0.30
CA GLY A 148 -2.11 -21.59 -0.17
C GLY A 148 -2.94 -20.34 -0.49
N GLY A 149 -4.21 -20.30 -0.06
CA GLY A 149 -5.12 -19.20 -0.28
C GLY A 149 -4.76 -17.97 0.54
N ASN A 150 -5.11 -16.79 0.04
CA ASN A 150 -5.12 -15.60 0.89
C ASN A 150 -6.46 -15.58 1.64
N ILE A 151 -6.44 -15.15 2.89
CA ILE A 151 -7.67 -14.71 3.57
C ILE A 151 -8.33 -13.63 2.68
N ARG A 152 -9.64 -13.44 2.82
CA ARG A 152 -10.32 -12.25 2.27
C ARG A 152 -10.60 -11.32 3.44
N SER A 153 -10.31 -10.04 3.27
CA SER A 153 -10.60 -9.02 4.26
C SER A 153 -12.09 -9.00 4.49
N VAL A 154 -12.52 -8.90 5.75
CA VAL A 154 -13.94 -8.72 6.06
C VAL A 154 -14.37 -7.31 5.67
N LEU A 155 -13.46 -6.34 5.84
CA LEU A 155 -13.70 -4.94 5.53
C LEU A 155 -12.72 -4.46 4.47
N GLY A 156 -13.25 -3.83 3.42
CA GLY A 156 -12.43 -3.08 2.47
C GLY A 156 -11.99 -3.85 1.22
N PRO A 157 -10.97 -3.34 0.52
CA PRO A 157 -10.55 -3.82 -0.80
C PRO A 157 -9.82 -5.17 -0.75
N TYR A 158 -9.53 -5.74 -1.92
CA TYR A 158 -8.84 -7.03 -2.07
C TYR A 158 -7.50 -7.08 -1.31
N HIS A 159 -7.15 -8.28 -0.83
CA HIS A 159 -6.03 -8.55 0.09
C HIS A 159 -4.65 -8.01 -0.29
N THR A 160 -4.37 -7.87 -1.59
CA THR A 160 -3.11 -7.33 -2.11
C THR A 160 -2.91 -5.88 -1.67
N GLU A 161 -3.96 -5.07 -1.82
CA GLU A 161 -3.96 -3.63 -1.54
C GLU A 161 -3.91 -3.39 -0.02
N LEU A 162 -4.63 -4.22 0.73
CA LEU A 162 -4.76 -4.11 2.18
C LEU A 162 -3.43 -4.29 2.93
N SER A 163 -2.60 -5.25 2.52
CA SER A 163 -1.29 -5.49 3.15
C SER A 163 -0.34 -4.30 3.04
N LEU A 164 -0.42 -3.57 1.92
CA LEU A 164 0.34 -2.35 1.70
C LEU A 164 -0.24 -1.20 2.54
N LEU A 165 -1.56 -1.06 2.59
CA LEU A 165 -2.23 -0.08 3.44
C LEU A 165 -1.88 -0.26 4.93
N TYR A 166 -1.86 -1.50 5.45
CA TYR A 166 -1.44 -1.79 6.81
C TYR A 166 0.02 -1.46 7.08
N SER A 167 0.90 -1.70 6.10
CA SER A 167 2.32 -1.34 6.22
C SER A 167 2.50 0.17 6.30
N ILE A 168 1.79 0.92 5.47
CA ILE A 168 1.77 2.38 5.52
C ILE A 168 1.16 2.86 6.84
N ALA A 169 0.11 2.21 7.34
CA ALA A 169 -0.54 2.55 8.61
C ALA A 169 0.39 2.32 9.81
N PHE A 170 1.17 1.24 9.77
CA PHE A 170 2.21 0.96 10.75
C PHE A 170 3.27 2.07 10.74
N ILE A 171 3.78 2.46 9.57
CA ILE A 171 4.75 3.55 9.44
C ILE A 171 4.14 4.89 9.91
N ALA A 172 2.89 5.17 9.56
CA ALA A 172 2.19 6.39 9.95
C ALA A 172 2.05 6.52 11.48
N LEU A 173 1.68 5.42 12.17
CA LEU A 173 1.63 5.38 13.63
C LEU A 173 3.02 5.44 14.25
N TRP A 174 4.01 4.79 13.65
CA TRP A 174 5.39 4.84 14.11
C TRP A 174 5.95 6.27 14.07
N ILE A 175 5.73 7.00 12.97
CA ILE A 175 6.11 8.42 12.86
C ILE A 175 5.37 9.25 13.91
N SER A 176 4.08 8.97 14.14
CA SER A 176 3.29 9.67 15.16
C SER A 176 3.77 9.40 16.59
N LEU A 177 4.36 8.21 16.84
CA LEU A 177 4.92 7.80 18.13
C LEU A 177 6.22 8.55 18.47
N LEU A 178 7.00 9.01 17.47
CA LEU A 178 8.28 9.70 17.70
C LEU A 178 8.12 11.05 18.41
N ASN A 179 6.96 11.70 18.27
CA ASN A 179 6.67 13.00 18.89
C ASN A 179 5.42 12.94 19.80
N PRO A 180 5.38 12.11 20.85
CA PRO A 180 4.17 11.92 21.64
C PRO A 180 3.95 13.13 22.56
N SER A 181 2.75 13.71 22.53
CA SER A 181 2.41 14.85 23.40
C SER A 181 2.16 14.47 24.86
N LYS A 182 1.74 13.23 25.13
CA LYS A 182 1.36 12.73 26.46
C LYS A 182 1.72 11.25 26.61
N LEU A 183 2.11 10.82 27.82
CA LEU A 183 2.54 9.44 28.11
C LEU A 183 1.45 8.39 27.82
N TYR A 184 0.19 8.63 28.19
CA TYR A 184 -0.89 7.68 27.90
C TYR A 184 -1.11 7.48 26.40
N LYS A 185 -0.96 8.54 25.60
CA LYS A 185 -1.05 8.45 24.14
C LYS A 185 0.07 7.60 23.56
N LYS A 186 1.27 7.69 24.15
CA LYS A 186 2.42 6.87 23.76
C LYS A 186 2.12 5.38 23.96
N TRP A 187 1.61 5.00 25.13
CA TRP A 187 1.26 3.60 25.42
C TRP A 187 0.13 3.09 24.52
N LEU A 188 -0.90 3.89 24.29
CA LEU A 188 -1.97 3.55 23.35
C LEU A 188 -1.43 3.34 21.92
N MET A 189 -0.54 4.23 21.45
CA MET A 189 0.10 4.08 20.13
C MET A 189 0.96 2.81 20.05
N ILE A 190 1.69 2.47 21.12
CA ILE A 190 2.48 1.22 21.18
C ILE A 190 1.54 0.01 21.09
N ALA A 191 0.44 0.00 21.84
CA ALA A 191 -0.54 -1.08 21.77
C ALA A 191 -1.14 -1.22 20.36
N CYS A 192 -1.49 -0.10 19.70
CA CYS A 192 -1.95 -0.09 18.31
C CYS A 192 -0.90 -0.63 17.33
N LEU A 193 0.39 -0.27 17.50
CA LEU A 193 1.48 -0.78 16.68
C LEU A 193 1.70 -2.28 16.87
N CYS A 194 1.65 -2.76 18.11
CA CYS A 194 1.72 -4.19 18.41
C CYS A 194 0.56 -4.94 17.74
N LEU A 195 -0.66 -4.39 17.81
CA LEU A 195 -1.83 -4.99 17.18
C LEU A 195 -1.71 -5.06 15.65
N LEU A 196 -1.23 -3.97 15.02
CA LEU A 196 -0.93 -3.96 13.58
C LEU A 196 0.15 -4.96 13.20
N ALA A 197 1.20 -5.09 14.02
CA ALA A 197 2.27 -6.06 13.77
C ALA A 197 1.73 -7.50 13.84
N ILE A 198 0.96 -7.83 14.88
CA ILE A 198 0.32 -9.15 15.04
C ILE A 198 -0.65 -9.41 13.88
N GLY A 199 -1.48 -8.42 13.53
CA GLY A 199 -2.41 -8.53 12.42
C GLY A 199 -1.72 -8.72 11.08
N LEU A 200 -0.61 -8.02 10.82
CA LEU A 200 0.19 -8.26 9.62
C LEU A 200 0.73 -9.70 9.62
N ILE A 201 1.14 -10.25 10.77
CA ILE A 201 1.70 -11.61 10.87
C ILE A 201 0.61 -12.64 10.54
N VAL A 202 -0.58 -12.45 11.10
CA VAL A 202 -1.68 -13.43 11.03
C VAL A 202 -2.50 -13.30 9.76
N VAL A 203 -2.88 -12.07 9.39
CA VAL A 203 -3.84 -11.76 8.34
C VAL A 203 -3.15 -11.51 7.01
N ALA A 204 -2.11 -10.68 6.99
CA ALA A 204 -1.53 -10.26 5.71
C ALA A 204 -0.78 -11.38 4.99
N GLN A 205 -0.40 -12.46 5.69
CA GLN A 205 0.08 -13.77 5.17
C GLN A 205 1.10 -13.69 4.01
N ARG A 206 1.76 -12.56 3.87
CA ARG A 206 2.64 -12.22 2.76
C ARG A 206 3.99 -11.84 3.30
N PHE A 207 4.95 -11.99 2.40
CA PHE A 207 6.34 -11.54 2.50
C PHE A 207 6.53 -10.15 3.09
N THR A 208 5.49 -9.31 3.22
CA THR A 208 5.57 -7.95 3.74
C THR A 208 6.24 -7.85 5.11
N ILE A 209 5.97 -8.76 6.06
CA ILE A 209 6.71 -8.77 7.34
C ILE A 209 8.13 -9.29 7.18
N SER A 210 8.33 -10.36 6.42
CA SER A 210 9.69 -10.84 6.14
C SER A 210 10.52 -9.76 5.45
N CYS A 211 9.92 -8.98 4.55
CA CYS A 211 10.49 -7.83 3.89
C CYS A 211 10.72 -6.67 4.87
N LEU A 212 9.76 -6.35 5.75
CA LEU A 212 9.94 -5.32 6.77
C LEU A 212 11.05 -5.68 7.75
N LEU A 213 11.11 -6.94 8.20
CA LEU A 213 12.17 -7.46 9.05
C LEU A 213 13.51 -7.49 8.31
N MET A 214 13.54 -7.88 7.03
CA MET A 214 14.73 -7.81 6.19
C MET A 214 15.21 -6.37 6.01
N ILE A 215 14.30 -5.43 5.74
CA ILE A 215 14.62 -4.00 5.62
C ILE A 215 15.15 -3.48 6.96
N ALA A 216 14.49 -3.80 8.08
CA ALA A 216 14.95 -3.43 9.41
C ALA A 216 16.35 -4.02 9.69
N LEU A 217 16.59 -5.28 9.32
CA LEU A 217 17.87 -5.95 9.49
C LEU A 217 18.96 -5.30 8.61
N ILE A 218 18.66 -4.95 7.36
CA ILE A 218 19.57 -4.20 6.48
C ILE A 218 19.89 -2.82 7.06
N LEU A 219 18.89 -2.10 7.57
CA LEU A 219 19.08 -0.78 8.18
C LEU A 219 19.92 -0.87 9.46
N VAL A 220 19.68 -1.87 10.31
CA VAL A 220 20.46 -2.13 11.53
C VAL A 220 21.89 -2.51 11.17
N CYS A 221 22.11 -3.39 10.18
CA CYS A 221 23.45 -3.72 9.69
C CYS A 221 24.20 -2.50 9.15
N ARG A 222 23.54 -1.70 8.30
CA ARG A 222 24.12 -0.46 7.77
C ARG A 222 24.51 0.50 8.90
N GLN A 223 23.66 0.65 9.90
CA GLN A 223 23.92 1.52 11.03
C GLN A 223 25.03 0.97 11.95
N ALA A 224 25.09 -0.35 12.16
CA ALA A 224 26.15 -1.03 12.90
C ALA A 224 27.51 -0.78 12.25
N ILE A 225 27.60 -0.95 10.92
CA ILE A 225 28.83 -0.72 10.14
C ILE A 225 29.24 0.76 10.21
N LYS A 226 28.28 1.68 10.01
CA LYS A 226 28.55 3.12 9.97
C LYS A 226 28.98 3.68 11.33
N THR A 227 28.35 3.23 12.42
CA THR A 227 28.58 3.80 13.76
C THR A 227 29.57 2.99 14.60
N LYS A 228 29.96 1.79 14.16
CA LYS A 228 30.76 0.80 14.92
C LYS A 228 30.24 0.53 16.33
N ASN A 229 28.96 0.81 16.59
CA ASN A 229 28.37 0.64 17.91
C ASN A 229 27.85 -0.79 18.08
N HIS A 230 28.44 -1.52 19.03
CA HIS A 230 28.09 -2.91 19.32
C HIS A 230 26.64 -3.13 19.76
N ARG A 231 25.92 -2.08 20.19
CA ARG A 231 24.48 -2.18 20.51
C ARG A 231 23.63 -2.64 19.31
N TYR A 232 24.04 -2.27 18.09
CA TYR A 232 23.33 -2.71 16.88
C TYR A 232 23.50 -4.20 16.58
N ILE A 233 24.58 -4.84 17.07
CA ILE A 233 24.74 -6.30 16.98
C ILE A 233 23.67 -6.99 17.82
N GLY A 234 23.36 -6.46 19.00
CA GLY A 234 22.25 -6.94 19.83
C GLY A 234 20.90 -6.85 19.10
N TYR A 235 20.60 -5.71 18.46
CA TYR A 235 19.38 -5.56 17.67
C TYR A 235 19.33 -6.50 16.47
N PHE A 236 20.45 -6.71 15.78
CA PHE A 236 20.55 -7.67 14.69
C PHE A 236 20.21 -9.09 15.17
N LEU A 237 20.79 -9.51 16.30
CA LEU A 237 20.59 -10.85 16.85
C LEU A 237 19.14 -11.06 17.28
N ILE A 238 18.52 -10.06 17.91
CA ILE A 238 17.08 -10.07 18.26
C ILE A 238 16.20 -10.17 17.00
N LEU A 239 16.47 -9.36 15.97
CA LEU A 239 15.73 -9.40 14.71
C LEU A 239 15.86 -10.75 14.00
N PHE A 240 17.07 -11.31 13.98
CA PHE A 240 17.35 -12.62 13.39
C PHE A 240 16.61 -13.74 14.13
N LEU A 241 16.64 -13.71 15.47
CA LEU A 241 15.92 -14.68 16.29
C LEU A 241 14.40 -14.57 16.09
N ALA A 242 13.87 -13.35 16.00
CA ALA A 242 12.47 -13.12 15.69
C ALA A 242 12.07 -13.72 14.33
N LEU A 243 12.94 -13.63 13.33
CA LEU A 243 12.71 -14.20 12.00
C LEU A 243 12.65 -15.73 12.03
N ILE A 244 13.51 -16.37 12.82
CA ILE A 244 13.47 -17.83 13.05
C ILE A 244 12.17 -18.25 13.73
N VAL A 245 11.78 -17.54 14.80
CA VAL A 245 10.54 -17.84 15.54
C VAL A 245 9.33 -17.70 14.63
N ILE A 246 9.29 -16.64 13.81
CA ILE A 246 8.23 -16.41 12.83
C ILE A 246 8.17 -17.55 11.81
N TYR A 247 9.31 -17.98 11.27
CA TYR A 247 9.37 -19.11 10.33
C TYR A 247 8.83 -20.40 10.93
N GLN A 248 9.13 -20.68 12.19
CA GLN A 248 8.69 -21.90 12.87
C GLN A 248 7.22 -21.86 13.31
N LYS A 249 6.74 -20.70 13.79
CA LYS A 249 5.41 -20.57 14.40
C LYS A 249 4.31 -20.17 13.42
N VAL A 250 4.64 -19.61 12.26
CA VAL A 250 3.64 -19.14 11.28
C VAL A 250 3.52 -20.17 10.14
N PRO A 251 2.47 -21.02 10.12
CA PRO A 251 2.33 -22.10 9.15
C PRO A 251 2.30 -21.60 7.70
N ALA A 252 1.72 -20.41 7.48
CA ALA A 252 1.63 -19.78 6.17
C ALA A 252 3.01 -19.52 5.55
N ILE A 253 4.02 -19.14 6.34
CA ILE A 253 5.39 -18.91 5.84
C ILE A 253 6.03 -20.24 5.45
N LYS A 254 5.90 -21.25 6.30
CA LYS A 254 6.43 -22.60 6.03
C LYS A 254 5.84 -23.17 4.74
N GLN A 255 4.52 -23.08 4.57
CA GLN A 255 3.85 -23.52 3.35
C GLN A 255 4.28 -22.71 2.13
N LYS A 256 4.47 -21.39 2.26
CA LYS A 256 4.99 -20.56 1.16
C LYS A 256 6.37 -21.04 0.70
N VAL A 257 7.27 -21.34 1.64
CA VAL A 257 8.62 -21.83 1.32
C VAL A 257 8.55 -23.19 0.63
N ILE A 258 7.67 -24.08 1.10
CA ILE A 258 7.43 -25.38 0.44
C ILE A 258 6.88 -25.18 -0.98
N PHE A 259 5.89 -24.30 -1.17
CA PHE A 259 5.35 -24.01 -2.50
C PHE A 259 6.39 -23.39 -3.42
N THR A 260 7.20 -22.44 -2.94
CA THR A 260 8.30 -21.87 -3.73
C THR A 260 9.35 -22.91 -4.10
N LYS A 261 9.69 -23.82 -3.17
CA LYS A 261 10.62 -24.92 -3.47
C LYS A 261 10.04 -25.83 -4.55
N ASN A 262 8.80 -26.27 -4.38
CA ASN A 262 8.10 -27.09 -5.38
C ASN A 262 7.97 -26.36 -6.73
N ASP A 263 7.79 -25.04 -6.73
CA ASP A 263 7.76 -24.23 -7.95
C ASP A 263 9.11 -24.22 -8.67
N ILE A 264 10.20 -24.09 -7.93
CA ILE A 264 11.57 -24.16 -8.48
C ILE A 264 11.83 -25.54 -9.06
N ASP A 265 11.50 -26.60 -8.31
CA ASP A 265 11.68 -27.98 -8.75
C ASP A 265 10.85 -28.24 -10.03
N ASN A 266 9.59 -27.79 -10.09
CA ASN A 266 8.75 -27.90 -11.28
C ASN A 266 9.29 -27.12 -12.49
N ILE A 267 9.88 -25.93 -12.28
CA ILE A 267 10.53 -25.15 -13.35
C ILE A 267 11.74 -25.90 -13.89
N ILE A 268 12.57 -26.46 -13.01
CA ILE A 268 13.78 -27.21 -13.38
C ILE A 268 13.39 -28.48 -14.16
N GLU A 269 12.32 -29.16 -13.74
CA GLU A 269 11.83 -30.40 -14.34
C GLU A 269 10.93 -30.19 -15.58
N ASN A 270 10.72 -28.94 -16.04
CA ASN A 270 9.83 -28.60 -17.16
C ASN A 270 8.39 -29.16 -17.00
N LYS A 271 7.92 -29.28 -15.76
CA LYS A 271 6.54 -29.70 -15.47
C LYS A 271 5.59 -28.52 -15.55
N ASN A 272 4.33 -28.79 -15.89
CA ASN A 272 3.31 -27.75 -16.01
C ASN A 272 3.16 -27.01 -14.67
N PRO A 273 3.37 -25.68 -14.62
CA PRO A 273 3.39 -24.95 -13.35
C PRO A 273 2.05 -25.04 -12.65
N ASN A 274 2.08 -25.22 -11.33
CA ASN A 274 0.88 -25.22 -10.51
C ASN A 274 0.24 -23.83 -10.52
N TYR A 275 -1.10 -23.72 -10.60
CA TYR A 275 -1.82 -22.45 -10.85
C TYR A 275 -1.80 -21.43 -9.69
N TYR A 276 -1.04 -21.70 -8.62
CA TYR A 276 -1.01 -20.91 -7.38
C TYR A 276 0.34 -20.24 -7.10
N SER A 277 1.23 -20.18 -8.10
CA SER A 277 2.69 -20.18 -7.93
C SER A 277 3.43 -18.89 -8.33
N ILE A 278 4.67 -18.79 -7.86
CA ILE A 278 5.69 -17.84 -8.37
C ILE A 278 6.11 -18.22 -9.79
N SER A 279 6.08 -19.52 -10.12
CA SER A 279 6.47 -20.03 -11.44
C SER A 279 5.59 -19.47 -12.56
N GLN A 280 4.29 -19.28 -12.32
CA GLN A 280 3.40 -18.64 -13.30
C GLN A 280 3.75 -17.16 -13.54
N ARG A 281 4.10 -16.40 -12.49
CA ARG A 281 4.53 -15.00 -12.63
C ARG A 281 5.89 -14.91 -13.34
N TRP A 282 6.78 -15.84 -13.05
CA TRP A 282 8.07 -15.92 -13.72
C TRP A 282 7.91 -16.30 -15.19
N ALA A 283 7.06 -17.28 -15.52
CA ALA A 283 6.73 -17.66 -16.89
C ALA A 283 6.06 -16.50 -17.66
N ALA A 284 5.14 -15.76 -17.02
CA ALA A 284 4.53 -14.57 -17.59
C ALA A 284 5.55 -13.47 -17.87
N ASN A 285 6.46 -13.19 -16.93
CA ASN A 285 7.55 -12.23 -17.12
C ASN A 285 8.54 -12.69 -18.21
N LYS A 286 8.85 -13.99 -18.28
CA LYS A 286 9.72 -14.55 -19.32
C LYS A 286 9.07 -14.41 -20.71
N CYS A 287 7.78 -14.74 -20.82
CA CYS A 287 6.99 -14.53 -22.03
C CYS A 287 6.95 -13.05 -22.43
N ALA A 288 6.69 -12.15 -21.48
CA ALA A 288 6.71 -10.70 -21.74
C ALA A 288 8.09 -10.22 -22.22
N LEU A 289 9.19 -10.70 -21.61
CA LEU A 289 10.55 -10.39 -22.05
C LEU A 289 10.85 -10.93 -23.46
N GLU A 290 10.38 -12.13 -23.78
CA GLU A 290 10.52 -12.70 -25.12
C GLU A 290 9.73 -11.92 -26.17
N ILE A 291 8.52 -11.44 -25.85
CA ILE A 291 7.74 -10.56 -26.72
C ILE A 291 8.47 -9.24 -26.94
N VAL A 292 9.00 -8.62 -25.88
CA VAL A 292 9.78 -7.37 -26.00
C VAL A 292 11.02 -7.58 -26.86
N LYS A 293 11.75 -8.68 -26.68
CA LYS A 293 12.91 -9.02 -27.53
C LYS A 293 12.50 -9.19 -28.99
N LYS A 294 11.41 -9.91 -29.28
CA LYS A 294 10.90 -10.09 -30.65
C LYS A 294 10.44 -8.78 -31.28
N MET A 295 9.71 -7.93 -30.55
CA MET A 295 9.29 -6.61 -31.06
C MET A 295 10.49 -5.68 -31.27
N PHE A 296 11.47 -5.67 -30.37
CA PHE A 296 12.68 -4.88 -30.53
C PHE A 296 13.48 -5.33 -31.76
N LEU A 297 13.62 -6.63 -31.98
CA LEU A 297 14.27 -7.20 -33.16
C LEU A 297 13.51 -6.84 -34.46
N LEU A 298 12.17 -6.86 -34.42
CA LEU A 298 11.31 -6.50 -35.55
C LEU A 298 11.43 -5.02 -35.92
N VAL A 299 11.48 -4.13 -34.91
CA VAL A 299 11.70 -2.68 -35.13
C VAL A 299 13.08 -2.41 -35.71
N LEU A 300 14.10 -3.15 -35.27
CA LEU A 300 15.46 -3.01 -35.79
C LEU A 300 15.58 -3.51 -37.24
N LEU A 301 14.84 -4.57 -37.61
CA LEU A 301 14.78 -5.10 -38.97
C LEU A 301 13.96 -4.25 -39.94
N LEU A 302 13.02 -3.44 -39.45
CA LEU A 302 12.25 -2.48 -40.25
C LEU A 302 12.98 -1.15 -40.50
N GLN A 303 14.15 -0.95 -39.89
CA GLN A 303 15.01 0.22 -40.08
C GLN A 303 16.20 -0.04 -41.05
N ILE A 304 16.29 -1.24 -41.63
CA ILE A 304 17.24 -1.63 -42.68
C ILE A 304 16.46 -1.79 -43.99
#